data_AF-U4L9J7-F1
#
_entry.id   AF-U4L9J7-F1
#
_cell.length_a   1.000
_cell.length_b   1.000
_cell.length_c   1.000
_cell.angle_alpha   90.00
_cell.angle_beta   90.00
_cell.angle_gamma   90.00
#
_symmetry.space_group_name_H-M   'P 1'
#
loop_
_entity.id
_entity.type
_entity.pdbx_description
1 polymer ?
#
loop_
_entity_poly.entity_id
_entity_poly.type
_entity_poly.pdbx_seq_one_letter_code
_entity_poly.pdbx_strand_id
1 'polypeptide(L)'
;MAAVSDPSLNQRNGQPKAPMNVNSGEVDSSGESGGVSDPIILHPLPPPAPRKGAPATNGKSGKKLDPSEVNNLLHQKISQLETDASHEEEEERAISRAVRKANKELQELVSSRDDHIAKVDAIQTKYSELLHDMKRLERDHAKSRKRADQLQKEKDQSRSEMQKAVSMKHKLETLCRELQKENKRIKDESKKLAQNEQQKREELSEKLENTIYEIKHRMEEEDEFGNRRGNNAENDEMFRAKFKSFVDQYEVREVHFQHLLRTKELEVQWNLARYEQQRKQAEQEALRAKALHAQVSTFSQTEAELRSQLNIYVEKFKQVEDTLNNSNDLFLTFRKEMEEMSKKTKRLEKENLALSRKSETTNRNLLEMAEERTRHQKELETLKKKNLKLESICRALQKERNTLENRLRAEGEELLEDDGDSEDYEEDSEDLDEGSEEGSDDEGDEDTEEENSAADHPLHHHQPQQKLPSGAGAGGGGGGGGAGDLVKKNGTAPPQTQQAKLGQNGALSPAELGPAPVQA
;
A
#
# COMPACT_ATOMS: atom_id res chain seq x y z
N MET A 1 -30.14 -69.32 -36.35
CA MET A 1 -30.81 -68.36 -37.26
C MET A 1 -31.00 -67.06 -36.50
N ALA A 2 -30.48 -65.95 -37.05
CA ALA A 2 -30.62 -64.51 -36.72
C ALA A 2 -30.39 -64.11 -35.23
N ALA A 3 -29.30 -63.47 -34.79
CA ALA A 3 -28.58 -62.24 -35.22
C ALA A 3 -29.36 -60.93 -34.99
N VAL A 4 -28.83 -60.07 -34.10
CA VAL A 4 -28.59 -58.59 -34.13
C VAL A 4 -28.18 -58.20 -32.69
N SER A 5 -26.90 -58.04 -32.32
CA SER A 5 -25.94 -56.91 -32.52
C SER A 5 -26.16 -55.68 -31.60
N ASP A 6 -25.34 -55.61 -30.52
CA ASP A 6 -24.44 -54.51 -30.03
C ASP A 6 -24.92 -53.03 -29.87
N PRO A 7 -24.16 -52.09 -29.23
CA PRO A 7 -23.21 -52.14 -28.09
C PRO A 7 -23.28 -50.92 -27.10
N SER A 8 -22.53 -50.99 -25.98
CA SER A 8 -21.69 -49.92 -25.38
C SER A 8 -22.27 -48.52 -25.00
N LEU A 9 -22.21 -48.11 -23.72
CA LEU A 9 -21.14 -47.22 -23.19
C LEU A 9 -21.30 -46.85 -21.69
N ASN A 10 -20.13 -46.62 -21.12
CA ASN A 10 -19.70 -46.35 -19.75
C ASN A 10 -19.82 -44.86 -19.36
N GLN A 11 -20.15 -44.51 -18.09
CA GLN A 11 -19.41 -43.55 -17.23
C GLN A 11 -20.15 -43.01 -15.98
N ARG A 12 -19.50 -43.25 -14.83
CA ARG A 12 -19.12 -42.35 -13.69
C ARG A 12 -20.14 -41.53 -12.87
N ASN A 13 -19.73 -41.44 -11.58
CA ASN A 13 -20.10 -40.53 -10.47
C ASN A 13 -21.47 -40.81 -9.81
N GLY A 14 -21.60 -40.95 -8.49
CA GLY A 14 -20.74 -40.56 -7.37
C GLY A 14 -21.46 -39.53 -6.52
N GLN A 15 -22.26 -39.95 -5.52
CA GLN A 15 -22.13 -39.58 -4.10
C GLN A 15 -23.39 -39.86 -3.26
N PRO A 16 -23.22 -40.05 -1.94
CA PRO A 16 -24.22 -40.57 -1.02
C PRO A 16 -25.04 -39.49 -0.31
N LYS A 17 -26.16 -39.97 0.24
CA LYS A 17 -27.11 -39.28 1.11
C LYS A 17 -26.49 -38.85 2.44
N ALA A 18 -26.77 -37.62 2.86
CA ALA A 18 -26.63 -37.17 4.24
C ALA A 18 -27.90 -37.50 5.06
N PRO A 19 -27.77 -37.98 6.31
CA PRO A 19 -28.88 -38.09 7.25
C PRO A 19 -29.09 -36.77 8.01
N MET A 20 -30.37 -36.43 8.19
CA MET A 20 -30.83 -35.40 9.10
C MET A 20 -30.75 -35.88 10.54
N ASN A 21 -30.40 -34.97 11.46
CA ASN A 21 -30.80 -35.10 12.85
C ASN A 21 -31.33 -33.77 13.38
N VAL A 22 -32.59 -33.83 13.79
CA VAL A 22 -33.37 -32.90 14.60
C VAL A 22 -32.90 -32.97 16.05
N ASN A 23 -32.56 -31.84 16.68
CA ASN A 23 -33.13 -31.52 17.99
C ASN A 23 -33.03 -30.02 18.30
N SER A 24 -34.15 -29.51 18.79
CA SER A 24 -34.52 -28.15 19.16
C SER A 24 -34.18 -27.83 20.62
N GLY A 25 -33.97 -26.54 20.90
CA GLY A 25 -33.85 -26.00 22.26
C GLY A 25 -33.65 -24.48 22.25
N GLU A 26 -34.76 -23.74 22.30
CA GLU A 26 -34.85 -22.30 22.57
C GLU A 26 -34.44 -21.96 24.02
N VAL A 27 -33.75 -20.83 24.23
CA VAL A 27 -34.17 -19.78 25.18
C VAL A 27 -33.40 -18.47 24.93
N ASP A 28 -34.15 -17.50 24.41
CA ASP A 28 -34.32 -16.09 24.82
C ASP A 28 -33.21 -15.33 25.60
N SER A 29 -32.80 -14.17 25.07
CA SER A 29 -33.14 -12.86 25.65
C SER A 29 -32.54 -11.68 24.83
N SER A 30 -33.42 -10.77 24.45
CA SER A 30 -33.26 -9.32 24.24
C SER A 30 -32.48 -8.63 25.38
N GLY A 31 -31.93 -7.41 25.31
CA GLY A 31 -31.90 -6.30 24.35
C GLY A 31 -31.47 -5.02 25.10
N GLU A 32 -30.87 -4.04 24.37
CA GLU A 32 -30.70 -2.60 24.73
C GLU A 32 -29.76 -2.22 25.92
N SER A 33 -29.10 -1.06 26.03
CA SER A 33 -28.76 0.10 25.19
C SER A 33 -27.77 1.00 25.98
N GLY A 34 -27.03 1.88 25.29
CA GLY A 34 -26.71 3.25 25.75
C GLY A 34 -25.67 3.55 26.86
N GLY A 35 -24.51 4.10 26.45
CA GLY A 35 -24.08 5.47 26.81
C GLY A 35 -23.53 5.87 28.20
N VAL A 36 -22.28 6.38 28.16
CA VAL A 36 -21.71 7.57 28.86
C VAL A 36 -21.10 7.44 30.28
N SER A 37 -19.77 7.64 30.30
CA SER A 37 -18.84 8.32 31.26
C SER A 37 -18.99 8.31 32.80
N ASP A 38 -17.92 7.80 33.47
CA ASP A 38 -17.19 8.23 34.71
C ASP A 38 -17.94 8.63 36.02
N PRO A 39 -17.30 8.65 37.24
CA PRO A 39 -16.01 8.13 37.71
C PRO A 39 -16.09 7.27 39.02
N ILE A 40 -14.92 6.82 39.48
CA ILE A 40 -14.63 6.00 40.68
C ILE A 40 -15.01 6.70 42.01
N ILE A 41 -15.78 6.01 42.87
CA ILE A 41 -15.82 6.25 44.34
C ILE A 41 -15.89 4.89 45.08
N LEU A 42 -14.89 4.62 45.92
CA LEU A 42 -14.83 3.48 46.84
C LEU A 42 -15.62 3.76 48.13
N HIS A 43 -16.52 2.84 48.53
CA HIS A 43 -16.90 2.63 49.94
C HIS A 43 -17.19 1.15 50.22
N PRO A 44 -16.97 0.66 51.46
CA PRO A 44 -16.79 -0.76 51.76
C PRO A 44 -18.11 -1.52 52.01
N LEU A 45 -18.18 -2.77 51.53
CA LEU A 45 -19.31 -3.67 51.79
C LEU A 45 -19.32 -4.24 53.23
N PRO A 46 -20.50 -4.41 53.86
CA PRO A 46 -20.68 -5.14 55.12
C PRO A 46 -20.77 -6.68 54.88
N PRO A 47 -20.52 -7.52 55.91
CA PRO A 47 -20.42 -8.97 55.75
C PRO A 47 -21.81 -9.66 55.70
N PRO A 48 -21.95 -10.80 54.99
CA PRO A 48 -23.23 -11.49 54.86
C PRO A 48 -23.52 -12.46 56.01
N ALA A 49 -24.77 -12.45 56.48
CA ALA A 49 -25.35 -13.42 57.42
C ALA A 49 -25.78 -14.74 56.72
N PRO A 50 -25.89 -15.88 57.45
CA PRO A 50 -26.06 -17.19 56.86
C PRO A 50 -27.53 -17.51 56.54
N ARG A 51 -27.79 -18.06 55.35
CA ARG A 51 -29.12 -18.57 54.93
C ARG A 51 -29.28 -20.06 55.23
N LYS A 52 -30.42 -20.42 55.82
CA LYS A 52 -30.95 -21.79 55.93
C LYS A 52 -31.81 -22.15 54.72
N GLY A 53 -31.75 -23.42 54.31
CA GLY A 53 -32.87 -24.18 53.74
C GLY A 53 -33.05 -24.14 52.22
N ALA A 54 -32.68 -25.22 51.55
CA ALA A 54 -33.14 -25.58 50.20
C ALA A 54 -34.06 -26.81 50.27
N PRO A 55 -35.12 -26.92 49.43
CA PRO A 55 -35.76 -28.19 49.16
C PRO A 55 -35.12 -28.89 47.97
N ALA A 56 -35.07 -30.22 48.03
CA ALA A 56 -34.41 -31.10 47.08
C ALA A 56 -35.23 -31.36 45.81
N THR A 57 -34.57 -31.43 44.65
CA THR A 57 -35.02 -32.19 43.47
C THR A 57 -33.82 -32.86 42.77
N ASN A 58 -34.07 -34.06 42.27
CA ASN A 58 -33.10 -35.02 41.73
C ASN A 58 -32.65 -34.70 40.28
N GLY A 59 -31.38 -35.00 39.99
CA GLY A 59 -31.00 -35.77 38.79
C GLY A 59 -30.44 -35.04 37.56
N LYS A 60 -29.13 -34.74 37.55
CA LYS A 60 -28.18 -35.07 36.45
C LYS A 60 -26.75 -34.80 36.89
N SER A 61 -25.92 -35.83 36.81
CA SER A 61 -24.51 -35.86 37.20
C SER A 61 -23.66 -34.91 36.35
N GLY A 62 -23.43 -33.69 36.83
CA GLY A 62 -22.23 -32.93 36.49
C GLY A 62 -21.03 -33.57 37.23
N LYS A 63 -20.02 -34.05 36.49
CA LYS A 63 -18.73 -34.39 37.11
C LYS A 63 -18.21 -33.13 37.79
N LYS A 64 -18.25 -33.09 39.12
CA LYS A 64 -17.48 -32.12 39.90
C LYS A 64 -16.01 -32.44 39.66
N LEU A 65 -15.24 -31.48 39.15
CA LEU A 65 -13.79 -31.60 39.02
C LEU A 65 -13.21 -31.96 40.40
N ASP A 66 -12.28 -32.91 40.42
CA ASP A 66 -11.67 -33.44 41.64
C ASP A 66 -10.89 -32.31 42.36
N PRO A 67 -11.02 -32.11 43.70
CA PRO A 67 -10.24 -31.13 44.44
C PRO A 67 -8.72 -31.19 44.19
N SER A 68 -8.20 -32.37 43.84
CA SER A 68 -6.81 -32.56 43.42
C SER A 68 -6.48 -31.90 42.08
N GLU A 69 -7.39 -31.98 41.09
CA GLU A 69 -7.24 -31.32 39.78
C GLU A 69 -7.29 -29.79 39.91
N VAL A 70 -8.15 -29.28 40.80
CA VAL A 70 -8.24 -27.85 41.09
C VAL A 70 -6.96 -27.34 41.75
N ASN A 71 -6.40 -28.11 42.69
CA ASN A 71 -5.14 -27.76 43.35
C ASN A 71 -3.95 -27.80 42.38
N ASN A 72 -3.92 -28.78 41.48
CA ASN A 72 -2.92 -28.85 40.41
C ASN A 72 -3.01 -27.67 39.43
N LEU A 73 -4.22 -27.27 39.02
CA LEU A 73 -4.41 -26.07 38.21
C LEU A 73 -3.94 -24.80 38.93
N LEU A 74 -4.21 -24.70 40.24
CA LEU A 74 -3.78 -23.58 41.06
C LEU A 74 -2.25 -23.50 41.14
N HIS A 75 -1.58 -24.63 41.42
CA HIS A 75 -0.12 -24.70 41.42
C HIS A 75 0.50 -24.38 40.06
N GLN A 76 -0.11 -24.86 38.97
CA GLN A 76 0.36 -24.56 37.63
C GLN A 76 0.20 -23.07 37.28
N LYS A 77 -0.88 -22.44 37.75
CA LYS A 77 -1.11 -21.00 37.58
C LYS A 77 -0.18 -20.15 38.43
N ILE A 78 0.09 -20.55 39.67
CA ILE A 78 1.07 -19.90 40.56
C ILE A 78 2.46 -19.96 39.94
N SER A 79 2.89 -21.14 39.49
CA SER A 79 4.20 -21.32 38.84
C SER A 79 4.33 -20.47 37.57
N GLN A 80 3.27 -20.34 36.77
CA GLN A 80 3.28 -19.49 35.58
C GLN A 80 3.39 -18.00 35.93
N LEU A 81 2.67 -17.53 36.95
CA LEU A 81 2.75 -16.14 37.39
C LEU A 81 4.11 -15.80 38.01
N GLU A 82 4.73 -16.74 38.72
CA GLU A 82 6.08 -16.58 39.26
C GLU A 82 7.14 -16.47 38.15
N THR A 83 7.02 -17.29 37.08
CA THR A 83 7.91 -17.18 35.93
C THR A 83 7.72 -15.86 35.16
N ASP A 84 6.48 -15.40 34.99
CA ASP A 84 6.19 -14.14 34.29
C ASP A 84 6.76 -12.95 35.09
N ALA A 85 6.58 -12.92 36.41
CA ALA A 85 7.14 -11.89 37.28
C ALA A 85 8.69 -11.87 37.25
N SER A 86 9.33 -13.04 37.19
CA SER A 86 10.79 -13.12 37.07
C SER A 86 11.30 -12.55 35.74
N HIS A 87 10.53 -12.73 34.66
CA HIS A 87 10.87 -12.22 33.34
C HIS A 87 10.70 -10.70 33.25
N GLU A 88 9.66 -10.15 33.87
CA GLU A 88 9.46 -8.69 33.98
C GLU A 88 10.60 -8.02 34.77
N GLU A 89 11.03 -8.63 35.88
CA GLU A 89 12.15 -8.10 36.69
C GLU A 89 13.49 -8.13 35.91
N GLU A 90 13.71 -9.15 35.07
CA GLU A 90 14.89 -9.24 34.21
C GLU A 90 14.87 -8.17 33.10
N GLU A 91 13.71 -7.92 32.49
CA GLU A 91 13.53 -6.87 31.49
C GLU A 91 13.76 -5.47 32.09
N GLU A 92 13.23 -5.20 33.28
CA GLU A 92 13.41 -3.91 33.96
C GLU A 92 14.89 -3.66 34.31
N ARG A 93 15.61 -4.71 34.75
CA ARG A 93 17.06 -4.65 34.97
C ARG A 93 17.83 -4.41 33.66
N ALA A 94 17.42 -5.03 32.55
CA ALA A 94 18.05 -4.82 31.25
C ALA A 94 17.87 -3.38 30.75
N ILE A 95 16.65 -2.83 30.88
CA ILE A 95 16.34 -1.43 30.53
C ILE A 95 17.21 -0.48 31.37
N SER A 96 17.27 -0.70 32.69
CA SER A 96 18.10 0.11 33.59
C SER A 96 19.59 0.10 33.22
N ARG A 97 20.13 -1.06 32.80
CA ARG A 97 21.51 -1.16 32.32
C ARG A 97 21.72 -0.42 30.99
N ALA A 98 20.78 -0.53 30.05
CA ALA A 98 20.84 0.15 28.76
C ALA A 98 20.81 1.68 28.92
N VAL A 99 19.94 2.22 29.79
CA VAL A 99 19.88 3.65 30.09
C VAL A 99 21.19 4.17 30.69
N ARG A 100 21.78 3.43 31.64
CA ARG A 100 23.08 3.80 32.22
C ARG A 100 24.20 3.81 31.18
N LYS A 101 24.21 2.84 30.26
CA LYS A 101 25.19 2.77 29.17
C LYS A 101 25.04 3.96 28.21
N ALA A 102 23.81 4.25 27.77
CA ALA A 102 23.52 5.36 26.87
C ALA A 102 23.91 6.73 27.48
N ASN A 103 23.65 6.93 28.77
CA ASN A 103 24.08 8.15 29.47
C ASN A 103 25.60 8.29 29.54
N LYS A 104 26.33 7.19 29.78
CA LYS A 104 27.80 7.20 29.80
C LYS A 104 28.38 7.54 28.43
N GLU A 105 27.86 6.93 27.36
CA GLU A 105 28.27 7.19 25.98
C GLU A 105 27.99 8.63 25.55
N LEU A 106 26.82 9.18 25.94
CA LEU A 106 26.49 10.58 25.68
C LEU A 106 27.45 11.54 26.41
N GLN A 107 27.79 11.24 27.66
CA GLN A 107 28.70 12.06 28.45
C GLN A 107 30.14 12.01 27.89
N GLU A 108 30.59 10.86 27.40
CA GLU A 108 31.87 10.68 26.72
C GLU A 108 31.90 11.45 25.38
N LEU A 109 30.84 11.36 24.59
CA LEU A 109 30.68 12.11 23.33
C LEU A 109 30.81 13.63 23.56
N VAL A 110 30.15 14.14 24.61
CA VAL A 110 30.21 15.57 24.98
C VAL A 110 31.58 15.97 25.53
N SER A 111 32.22 15.08 26.30
CA SER A 111 33.54 15.36 26.90
C SER A 111 34.68 15.31 25.89
N SER A 112 34.51 14.58 24.78
CA SER A 112 35.50 14.45 23.70
C SER A 112 35.62 15.65 22.75
N ARG A 113 34.69 16.62 22.84
CA ARG A 113 34.72 17.86 22.04
C ARG A 113 35.23 19.00 22.91
N ASP A 114 36.12 19.84 22.38
CA ASP A 114 36.73 20.93 23.16
C ASP A 114 35.92 22.23 23.11
N ASP A 115 35.28 22.52 21.97
CA ASP A 115 34.48 23.74 21.77
C ASP A 115 33.03 23.58 22.26
N HIS A 116 32.51 24.63 22.91
CA HIS A 116 31.14 24.65 23.45
C HIS A 116 30.09 24.54 22.33
N ILE A 117 30.33 25.14 21.16
CA ILE A 117 29.40 25.01 20.03
C ILE A 117 29.42 23.58 19.50
N ALA A 118 30.62 23.00 19.32
CA ALA A 118 30.74 21.60 18.91
C ALA A 118 30.06 20.61 19.88
N LYS A 119 30.07 20.87 21.20
CA LYS A 119 29.34 20.07 22.20
C LYS A 119 27.83 20.14 21.99
N VAL A 120 27.30 21.34 21.80
CA VAL A 120 25.86 21.57 21.56
C VAL A 120 25.42 20.88 20.28
N ASP A 121 26.19 20.98 19.20
CA ASP A 121 25.89 20.30 17.94
C ASP A 121 25.90 18.78 18.10
N ALA A 122 26.83 18.21 18.90
CA ALA A 122 26.88 16.76 19.16
C ALA A 122 25.61 16.27 19.83
N ILE A 123 25.18 17.02 20.85
CA ILE A 123 23.99 16.72 21.64
C ILE A 123 22.76 16.83 20.73
N GLN A 124 22.66 17.90 19.94
CA GLN A 124 21.56 18.11 19.01
C GLN A 124 21.47 16.97 17.98
N THR A 125 22.58 16.61 17.34
CA THR A 125 22.62 15.47 16.40
C THR A 125 22.18 14.18 17.08
N LYS A 126 22.67 13.91 18.31
CA LYS A 126 22.32 12.68 19.04
C LYS A 126 20.84 12.63 19.42
N TYR A 127 20.23 13.73 19.85
CA TYR A 127 18.80 13.78 20.15
C TYR A 127 17.94 13.64 18.87
N SER A 128 18.37 14.23 17.75
CA SER A 128 17.68 14.06 16.46
C SER A 128 17.73 12.60 15.98
N GLU A 129 18.89 11.95 16.08
CA GLU A 129 19.05 10.51 15.79
C GLU A 129 18.13 9.66 16.68
N LEU A 130 18.14 9.92 18.00
CA LEU A 130 17.32 9.17 18.96
C LEU A 130 15.82 9.33 18.68
N LEU A 131 15.38 10.53 18.28
CA LEU A 131 14.00 10.79 17.87
C LEU A 131 13.64 10.03 16.58
N HIS A 132 14.54 10.00 15.59
CA HIS A 132 14.33 9.25 14.37
C HIS A 132 14.25 7.74 14.62
N ASP A 133 15.15 7.22 15.44
CA ASP A 133 15.17 5.82 15.85
C ASP A 133 13.92 5.44 16.63
N MET A 134 13.49 6.28 17.57
CA MET A 134 12.25 6.07 18.35
C MET A 134 11.04 6.00 17.43
N LYS A 135 10.87 6.94 16.49
CA LYS A 135 9.80 6.89 15.47
C LYS A 135 9.91 5.66 14.56
N ARG A 136 11.12 5.18 14.23
CA ARG A 136 11.31 3.94 13.45
C ARG A 136 10.82 2.73 14.26
N LEU A 137 11.26 2.63 15.51
CA LEU A 137 10.84 1.58 16.45
C LEU A 137 9.32 1.58 16.68
N GLU A 138 8.67 2.73 16.82
CA GLU A 138 7.21 2.82 16.94
C GLU A 138 6.49 2.21 15.72
N ARG A 139 6.96 2.52 14.51
CA ARG A 139 6.36 1.97 13.28
C ARG A 139 6.57 0.46 13.19
N ASP A 140 7.75 -0.02 13.53
CA ASP A 140 8.04 -1.46 13.47
C ASP A 140 7.31 -2.23 14.58
N HIS A 141 7.17 -1.65 15.78
CA HIS A 141 6.34 -2.19 16.84
C HIS A 141 4.86 -2.25 16.40
N ALA A 142 4.33 -1.20 15.76
CA ALA A 142 2.98 -1.21 15.23
C ALA A 142 2.76 -2.31 14.16
N LYS A 143 3.74 -2.54 13.28
CA LYS A 143 3.69 -3.66 12.30
C LYS A 143 3.77 -5.01 13.00
N SER A 144 4.67 -5.16 13.96
CA SER A 144 4.85 -6.39 14.74
C SER A 144 3.57 -6.75 15.51
N ARG A 145 2.96 -5.77 16.18
CA ARG A 145 1.67 -5.93 16.87
C ARG A 145 0.56 -6.38 15.92
N LYS A 146 0.42 -5.76 14.75
CA LYS A 146 -0.55 -6.19 13.72
C LYS A 146 -0.31 -7.63 13.27
N ARG A 147 0.95 -8.03 13.09
CA ARG A 147 1.31 -9.42 12.73
C ARG A 147 0.99 -10.39 13.86
N ALA A 148 1.24 -10.02 15.11
CA ALA A 148 0.88 -10.83 16.28
C ALA A 148 -0.64 -11.03 16.39
N ASP A 149 -1.43 -9.95 16.22
CA ASP A 149 -2.89 -10.01 16.21
C ASP A 149 -3.43 -10.92 15.08
N GLN A 150 -2.81 -10.87 13.89
CA GLN A 150 -3.16 -11.73 12.77
C GLN A 150 -2.84 -13.20 13.04
N LEU A 151 -1.62 -13.50 13.53
CA LEU A 151 -1.23 -14.86 13.89
C LEU A 151 -2.11 -15.44 15.01
N GLN A 152 -2.52 -14.61 15.96
CA GLN A 152 -3.44 -15.02 17.02
C GLN A 152 -4.82 -15.40 16.45
N LYS A 153 -5.36 -14.62 15.51
CA LYS A 153 -6.60 -14.96 14.79
C LYS A 153 -6.48 -16.27 14.00
N GLU A 154 -5.38 -16.46 13.27
CA GLU A 154 -5.12 -17.69 12.52
C GLU A 154 -5.01 -18.91 13.44
N LYS A 155 -4.36 -18.77 14.59
CA LYS A 155 -4.29 -19.81 15.62
C LYS A 155 -5.68 -20.19 16.13
N ASP A 156 -6.52 -19.21 16.45
CA ASP A 156 -7.87 -19.45 16.96
C ASP A 156 -8.79 -20.06 15.89
N GLN A 157 -8.64 -19.62 14.64
CA GLN A 157 -9.30 -20.21 13.48
C GLN A 157 -8.90 -21.68 13.28
N SER A 158 -7.59 -21.98 13.25
CA SER A 158 -7.06 -23.34 13.14
C SER A 158 -7.52 -24.24 14.29
N ARG A 159 -7.58 -23.71 15.52
CA ARG A 159 -8.11 -24.42 16.69
C ARG A 159 -9.59 -24.76 16.54
N SER A 160 -10.40 -23.84 16.02
CA SER A 160 -11.83 -24.07 15.74
C SER A 160 -12.03 -25.14 14.66
N GLU A 161 -11.23 -25.09 13.59
CA GLU A 161 -11.24 -26.11 12.53
C GLU A 161 -10.84 -27.49 13.05
N MET A 162 -9.79 -27.56 13.86
CA MET A 162 -9.37 -28.80 14.53
C MET A 162 -10.51 -29.37 15.38
N GLN A 163 -11.21 -28.52 16.16
CA GLN A 163 -12.33 -28.97 16.99
C GLN A 163 -13.51 -29.51 16.15
N LYS A 164 -13.81 -28.88 15.01
CA LYS A 164 -14.79 -29.37 14.05
C LYS A 164 -14.38 -30.72 13.45
N ALA A 165 -13.11 -30.86 13.07
CA ALA A 165 -12.55 -32.10 12.53
C ALA A 165 -12.63 -33.25 13.54
N VAL A 166 -12.30 -32.99 14.81
CA VAL A 166 -12.44 -33.97 15.90
C VAL A 166 -13.91 -34.38 16.11
N SER A 167 -14.85 -33.43 16.08
CA SER A 167 -16.28 -33.74 16.17
C SER A 167 -16.74 -34.62 15.00
N MET A 168 -16.30 -34.30 13.77
CA MET A 168 -16.63 -35.08 12.59
C MET A 168 -16.02 -36.48 12.64
N LYS A 169 -14.77 -36.62 13.09
CA LYS A 169 -14.12 -37.91 13.36
C LYS A 169 -14.95 -38.76 14.31
N HIS A 170 -15.42 -38.19 15.42
CA HIS A 170 -16.24 -38.92 16.39
C HIS A 170 -17.59 -39.37 15.81
N LYS A 171 -18.25 -38.52 15.00
CA LYS A 171 -19.48 -38.89 14.28
C LYS A 171 -19.24 -40.05 13.31
N LEU A 172 -18.15 -39.99 12.52
CA LEU A 172 -17.79 -41.06 11.59
C LEU A 172 -17.45 -42.35 12.31
N GLU A 173 -16.68 -42.31 13.40
CA GLU A 173 -16.39 -43.48 14.23
C GLU A 173 -17.67 -44.12 14.79
N THR A 174 -18.64 -43.31 15.21
CA THR A 174 -19.94 -43.78 15.70
C THR A 174 -20.72 -44.48 14.57
N LEU A 175 -20.85 -43.84 13.41
CA LEU A 175 -21.51 -44.43 12.24
C LEU A 175 -20.82 -45.73 11.79
N CYS A 176 -19.49 -45.78 11.79
CA CYS A 176 -18.74 -47.00 11.47
C CYS A 176 -19.05 -48.14 12.46
N ARG A 177 -19.12 -47.84 13.76
CA ARG A 177 -19.48 -48.84 14.79
C ARG A 177 -20.92 -49.32 14.64
N GLU A 178 -21.86 -48.42 14.37
CA GLU A 178 -23.27 -48.76 14.13
C GLU A 178 -23.42 -49.61 12.87
N LEU A 179 -22.75 -49.24 11.77
CA LEU A 179 -22.76 -50.00 10.53
C LEU A 179 -22.17 -51.40 10.70
N GLN A 180 -21.10 -51.53 11.48
CA GLN A 180 -20.52 -52.85 11.82
C GLN A 180 -21.49 -53.69 12.66
N LYS A 181 -22.17 -53.07 13.63
CA LYS A 181 -23.17 -53.74 14.47
C LYS A 181 -24.36 -54.21 13.66
N GLU A 182 -24.85 -53.38 12.74
CA GLU A 182 -25.99 -53.70 11.87
C GLU A 182 -25.63 -54.80 10.85
N ASN A 183 -24.44 -54.74 10.25
CA ASN A 183 -23.95 -55.83 9.40
C ASN A 183 -23.85 -57.16 10.16
N LYS A 184 -23.42 -57.14 11.42
CA LYS A 184 -23.40 -58.34 12.26
C LYS A 184 -24.83 -58.84 12.54
N ARG A 185 -25.75 -57.94 12.90
CA ARG A 185 -27.18 -58.26 13.09
C ARG A 185 -27.79 -58.93 11.86
N ILE A 186 -27.58 -58.35 10.68
CA ILE A 186 -28.09 -58.89 9.40
C ILE A 186 -27.50 -60.27 9.11
N LYS A 187 -26.20 -60.48 9.34
CA LYS A 187 -25.56 -61.80 9.18
C LYS A 187 -26.16 -62.84 10.12
N ASP A 188 -26.36 -62.48 11.39
CA ASP A 188 -26.93 -63.37 12.40
C ASP A 188 -28.40 -63.70 12.07
N GLU A 189 -29.19 -62.71 11.60
CA GLU A 189 -30.57 -62.90 11.16
C GLU A 189 -30.68 -63.74 9.89
N SER A 190 -29.82 -63.52 8.91
CA SER A 190 -29.75 -64.34 7.70
C SER A 190 -29.42 -65.80 8.03
N LYS A 191 -28.46 -66.02 8.94
CA LYS A 191 -28.13 -67.38 9.42
C LYS A 191 -29.31 -68.02 10.16
N LYS A 192 -29.98 -67.28 11.04
CA LYS A 192 -31.16 -67.78 11.78
C LYS A 192 -32.32 -68.09 10.85
N LEU A 193 -32.55 -67.26 9.83
CA LEU A 193 -33.58 -67.49 8.83
C LEU A 193 -33.29 -68.75 8.01
N ALA A 194 -32.05 -68.94 7.55
CA ALA A 194 -31.64 -70.14 6.84
C ALA A 194 -31.80 -71.40 7.70
N GLN A 195 -31.47 -71.35 8.99
CA GLN A 195 -31.70 -72.46 9.93
C GLN A 195 -33.19 -72.76 10.11
N ASN A 196 -34.03 -71.75 10.25
CA ASN A 196 -35.49 -71.91 10.38
C ASN A 196 -36.10 -72.48 9.08
N GLU A 197 -35.64 -72.02 7.92
CA GLU A 197 -36.07 -72.60 6.64
C GLU A 197 -35.68 -74.08 6.53
N GLN A 198 -34.45 -74.43 6.92
CA GLN A 198 -33.99 -75.81 6.95
C GLN A 198 -34.82 -76.67 7.90
N GLN A 199 -35.09 -76.19 9.11
CA GLN A 199 -35.98 -76.86 10.08
C GLN A 199 -37.38 -77.07 9.50
N LYS A 200 -37.97 -76.06 8.85
CA LYS A 200 -39.28 -76.20 8.19
C LYS A 200 -39.26 -77.19 7.04
N ARG A 201 -38.17 -77.27 6.29
CA ARG A 201 -37.99 -78.29 5.23
C ARG A 201 -37.90 -79.69 5.83
N GLU A 202 -37.18 -79.86 6.92
CA GLU A 202 -37.10 -81.12 7.67
C GLU A 202 -38.46 -81.51 8.26
N GLU A 203 -39.15 -80.60 8.94
CA GLU A 203 -40.50 -80.81 9.47
C GLU A 203 -41.51 -81.14 8.35
N LEU A 204 -41.41 -80.49 7.19
CA LEU A 204 -42.28 -80.78 6.05
C LEU A 204 -41.95 -82.16 5.45
N SER A 205 -40.67 -82.51 5.34
CA SER A 205 -40.23 -83.82 4.88
C SER A 205 -40.73 -84.92 5.82
N GLU A 206 -40.60 -84.72 7.13
CA GLU A 206 -41.09 -85.64 8.16
C GLU A 206 -42.62 -85.76 8.08
N LYS A 207 -43.35 -84.65 7.94
CA LYS A 207 -44.80 -84.67 7.73
C LYS A 207 -45.19 -85.41 6.45
N LEU A 208 -44.46 -85.24 5.35
CA LEU A 208 -44.71 -85.95 4.09
C LEU A 208 -44.42 -87.45 4.26
N GLU A 209 -43.34 -87.82 4.93
CA GLU A 209 -43.00 -89.21 5.22
C GLU A 209 -44.07 -89.85 6.12
N ASN A 210 -44.50 -89.16 7.18
CA ASN A 210 -45.61 -89.56 8.03
C ASN A 210 -46.92 -89.67 7.25
N THR A 211 -47.23 -88.71 6.37
CA THR A 211 -48.43 -88.77 5.53
C THR A 211 -48.36 -89.93 4.53
N ILE A 212 -47.21 -90.22 3.95
CA ILE A 212 -47.00 -91.39 3.08
C ILE A 212 -47.18 -92.67 3.89
N TYR A 213 -46.66 -92.73 5.12
CA TYR A 213 -46.88 -93.85 6.03
C TYR A 213 -48.37 -94.02 6.37
N GLU A 214 -49.06 -92.95 6.72
CA GLU A 214 -50.51 -92.94 6.96
C GLU A 214 -51.32 -93.29 5.71
N ILE A 215 -50.92 -92.87 4.51
CA ILE A 215 -51.58 -93.26 3.26
C ILE A 215 -51.35 -94.73 2.98
N LYS A 216 -50.14 -95.27 3.21
CA LYS A 216 -49.90 -96.72 3.12
C LYS A 216 -50.77 -97.49 4.10
N HIS A 217 -50.83 -97.04 5.36
CA HIS A 217 -51.71 -97.61 6.38
C HIS A 217 -53.19 -97.47 6.00
N ARG A 218 -53.62 -96.32 5.48
CA ARG A 218 -54.99 -96.13 5.00
C ARG A 218 -55.29 -96.95 3.75
N MET A 219 -54.35 -97.17 2.85
CA MET A 219 -54.54 -98.07 1.71
C MET A 219 -54.71 -99.52 2.19
N GLU A 220 -54.05 -99.90 3.29
CA GLU A 220 -54.28 -101.17 3.99
C GLU A 220 -55.65 -101.20 4.71
N GLU A 221 -56.13 -100.08 5.26
CA GLU A 221 -57.45 -99.95 5.91
C GLU A 221 -58.63 -99.72 4.93
N GLU A 222 -58.41 -99.11 3.77
CA GLU A 222 -59.40 -98.77 2.73
C GLU A 222 -59.70 -99.98 1.83
N ASP A 223 -58.84 -101.00 1.84
CA ASP A 223 -59.18 -102.37 1.44
C ASP A 223 -60.19 -103.03 2.42
N GLU A 224 -60.35 -102.54 3.66
CA GLU A 224 -61.26 -103.10 4.68
C GLU A 224 -62.55 -102.28 4.93
N PHE A 225 -62.59 -100.98 4.67
CA PHE A 225 -63.73 -100.12 5.07
C PHE A 225 -64.24 -99.20 3.95
N GLY A 226 -64.72 -99.83 2.89
CA GLY A 226 -65.57 -99.17 1.91
C GLY A 226 -66.86 -98.63 2.55
N ASN A 227 -66.99 -97.30 2.52
CA ASN A 227 -68.24 -96.54 2.40
C ASN A 227 -68.95 -96.14 3.70
N ARG A 228 -69.01 -94.81 3.95
CA ARG A 228 -70.17 -94.16 4.59
C ARG A 228 -70.21 -92.66 4.27
N ARG A 229 -70.93 -92.32 3.20
CA ARG A 229 -71.47 -90.98 2.96
C ARG A 229 -72.70 -90.75 3.83
N GLY A 230 -72.72 -89.65 4.58
CA GLY A 230 -73.89 -89.26 5.36
C GLY A 230 -73.82 -87.84 5.92
N ASN A 231 -73.32 -86.84 5.17
CA ASN A 231 -73.15 -85.47 5.69
C ASN A 231 -73.97 -84.46 4.90
N ASN A 232 -75.09 -84.02 5.48
CA ASN A 232 -75.80 -82.81 5.05
C ASN A 232 -75.89 -81.76 6.18
N ALA A 233 -75.97 -82.15 7.46
CA ALA A 233 -75.91 -81.19 8.57
C ALA A 233 -74.50 -80.60 8.77
N GLU A 234 -73.45 -81.41 8.58
CA GLU A 234 -72.06 -80.95 8.64
C GLU A 234 -71.73 -79.96 7.51
N ASN A 235 -72.38 -80.08 6.35
CA ASN A 235 -72.19 -79.12 5.25
C ASN A 235 -72.70 -77.73 5.61
N ASP A 236 -73.86 -77.63 6.26
CA ASP A 236 -74.43 -76.35 6.70
C ASP A 236 -73.62 -75.70 7.81
N GLU A 237 -73.11 -76.48 8.77
CA GLU A 237 -72.18 -75.99 9.79
C GLU A 237 -70.85 -75.51 9.17
N MET A 238 -70.34 -76.24 8.17
CA MET A 238 -69.16 -75.84 7.40
C MET A 238 -69.38 -74.55 6.59
N PHE A 239 -70.55 -74.35 6.00
CA PHE A 239 -70.88 -73.09 5.33
C PHE A 239 -70.95 -71.93 6.33
N ARG A 240 -71.57 -72.14 7.50
CA ARG A 240 -71.63 -71.13 8.55
C ARG A 240 -70.24 -70.76 9.08
N ALA A 241 -69.37 -71.74 9.28
CA ALA A 241 -67.98 -71.53 9.66
C ALA A 241 -67.19 -70.77 8.58
N LYS A 242 -67.40 -71.08 7.29
CA LYS A 242 -66.77 -70.35 6.18
C LYS A 242 -67.23 -68.90 6.09
N PHE A 243 -68.54 -68.63 6.20
CA PHE A 243 -69.05 -67.25 6.21
C PHE A 243 -68.52 -66.46 7.41
N LYS A 244 -68.49 -67.07 8.60
CA LYS A 244 -67.87 -66.46 9.77
C LYS A 244 -66.39 -66.17 9.54
N SER A 245 -65.63 -67.11 8.98
CA SER A 245 -64.22 -66.89 8.65
C SER A 245 -64.02 -65.76 7.65
N PHE A 246 -64.88 -65.62 6.65
CA PHE A 246 -64.81 -64.48 5.73
C PHE A 246 -65.05 -63.16 6.46
N VAL A 247 -66.10 -63.06 7.29
CA VAL A 247 -66.37 -61.85 8.08
C VAL A 247 -65.16 -61.51 8.96
N ASP A 248 -64.65 -62.48 9.72
CA ASP A 248 -63.49 -62.29 10.60
C ASP A 248 -62.24 -61.86 9.79
N GLN A 249 -62.02 -62.39 8.58
CA GLN A 249 -60.93 -61.97 7.67
C GLN A 249 -61.11 -60.54 7.16
N TYR A 250 -62.33 -60.11 6.85
CA TYR A 250 -62.62 -58.73 6.42
C TYR A 250 -62.42 -57.74 7.57
N GLU A 251 -62.83 -58.07 8.79
CA GLU A 251 -62.59 -57.24 9.97
C GLU A 251 -61.10 -57.05 10.24
N VAL A 252 -60.31 -58.12 10.19
CA VAL A 252 -58.85 -58.04 10.33
C VAL A 252 -58.21 -57.21 9.22
N ARG A 253 -58.68 -57.35 7.97
CA ARG A 253 -58.22 -56.55 6.83
C ARG A 253 -58.53 -55.07 7.02
N GLU A 254 -59.73 -54.73 7.48
CA GLU A 254 -60.15 -53.34 7.73
C GLU A 254 -59.29 -52.70 8.81
N VAL A 255 -59.04 -53.40 9.93
CA VAL A 255 -58.12 -52.94 10.98
C VAL A 255 -56.70 -52.75 10.44
N HIS A 256 -56.23 -53.67 9.58
CA HIS A 256 -54.93 -53.54 8.92
C HIS A 256 -54.85 -52.28 8.05
N PHE A 257 -55.89 -51.99 7.25
CA PHE A 257 -55.94 -50.78 6.43
C PHE A 257 -55.96 -49.51 7.26
N GLN A 258 -56.70 -49.47 8.37
CA GLN A 258 -56.70 -48.33 9.28
C GLN A 258 -55.32 -48.10 9.91
N HIS A 259 -54.62 -49.16 10.29
CA HIS A 259 -53.24 -49.06 10.80
C HIS A 259 -52.26 -48.58 9.71
N LEU A 260 -52.38 -49.11 8.50
CA LEU A 260 -51.56 -48.69 7.35
C LEU A 260 -51.79 -47.21 7.02
N LEU A 261 -53.04 -46.77 6.97
CA LEU A 261 -53.40 -45.38 6.71
C LEU A 261 -52.83 -44.45 7.78
N ARG A 262 -52.98 -44.82 9.07
CA ARG A 262 -52.38 -44.06 10.18
C ARG A 262 -50.85 -43.99 10.06
N THR A 263 -50.20 -45.07 9.64
CA THR A 263 -48.74 -45.09 9.41
C THR A 263 -48.34 -44.14 8.28
N LYS A 264 -49.11 -44.12 7.18
CA LYS A 264 -48.86 -43.21 6.04
C LYS A 264 -49.12 -41.75 6.40
N GLU A 265 -50.15 -41.47 7.18
CA GLU A 265 -50.44 -40.12 7.69
C GLU A 265 -49.27 -39.59 8.54
N LEU A 266 -48.75 -40.42 9.46
CA LEU A 266 -47.58 -40.07 10.26
C LEU A 266 -46.31 -39.88 9.42
N GLU A 267 -46.11 -40.70 8.38
CA GLU A 267 -44.99 -40.56 7.45
C GLU A 267 -45.06 -39.22 6.68
N VAL A 268 -46.24 -38.83 6.21
CA VAL A 268 -46.45 -37.53 5.55
C VAL A 268 -46.17 -36.37 6.51
N GLN A 269 -46.73 -36.41 7.72
CA GLN A 269 -46.50 -35.37 8.73
C GLN A 269 -45.02 -35.24 9.10
N TRP A 270 -44.32 -36.36 9.27
CA TRP A 270 -42.88 -36.36 9.56
C TRP A 270 -42.07 -35.74 8.41
N ASN A 271 -42.36 -36.11 7.16
CA ASN A 271 -41.67 -35.54 6.00
C ASN A 271 -41.95 -34.03 5.86
N LEU A 272 -43.18 -33.59 6.12
CA LEU A 272 -43.55 -32.18 6.06
C LEU A 272 -42.83 -31.37 7.15
N ALA A 273 -42.81 -31.87 8.39
CA ALA A 273 -42.09 -31.22 9.49
C ALA A 273 -40.57 -31.14 9.22
N ARG A 274 -40.01 -32.21 8.65
CA ARG A 274 -38.61 -32.27 8.24
C ARG A 274 -38.29 -31.29 7.12
N TYR A 275 -39.17 -31.16 6.13
CA TYR A 275 -39.03 -30.16 5.06
C TYR A 275 -39.10 -28.73 5.61
N GLU A 276 -40.08 -28.43 6.46
CA GLU A 276 -40.26 -27.12 7.08
C GLU A 276 -39.04 -26.71 7.91
N GLN A 277 -38.44 -27.65 8.65
CA GLN A 277 -37.21 -27.41 9.39
C GLN A 277 -36.03 -27.10 8.46
N GLN A 278 -35.84 -27.87 7.38
CA GLN A 278 -34.77 -27.65 6.43
C GLN A 278 -34.93 -26.30 5.70
N ARG A 279 -36.17 -25.94 5.35
CA ARG A 279 -36.51 -24.64 4.76
C ARG A 279 -36.12 -23.49 5.69
N LYS A 280 -36.52 -23.56 6.97
CA LYS A 280 -36.14 -22.56 7.98
C LYS A 280 -34.62 -22.46 8.18
N GLN A 281 -33.91 -23.59 8.19
CA GLN A 281 -32.44 -23.59 8.29
C GLN A 281 -31.80 -22.90 7.08
N ALA A 282 -32.25 -23.22 5.87
CA ALA A 282 -31.77 -22.59 4.64
C ALA A 282 -32.06 -21.07 4.62
N GLU A 283 -33.25 -20.64 5.06
CA GLU A 283 -33.60 -19.22 5.19
C GLU A 283 -32.70 -18.49 6.19
N GLN A 284 -32.44 -19.09 7.36
CA GLN A 284 -31.52 -18.52 8.35
C GLN A 284 -30.08 -18.42 7.82
N GLU A 285 -29.59 -19.45 7.12
CA GLU A 285 -28.28 -19.42 6.47
C GLU A 285 -28.21 -18.35 5.38
N ALA A 286 -29.25 -18.21 4.56
CA ALA A 286 -29.34 -17.17 3.54
C ALA A 286 -29.33 -15.76 4.16
N LEU A 287 -30.03 -15.55 5.28
CA LEU A 287 -30.00 -14.28 6.02
C LEU A 287 -28.60 -13.98 6.59
N ARG A 288 -27.93 -14.98 7.20
CA ARG A 288 -26.55 -14.82 7.68
C ARG A 288 -25.59 -14.51 6.54
N ALA A 289 -25.72 -15.19 5.39
CA ALA A 289 -24.91 -14.93 4.21
C ALA A 289 -25.11 -13.51 3.68
N LYS A 290 -26.36 -13.02 3.61
CA LYS A 290 -26.67 -11.63 3.22
C LYS A 290 -26.06 -10.62 4.20
N ALA A 291 -26.15 -10.86 5.50
CA ALA A 291 -25.57 -9.97 6.51
C ALA A 291 -24.04 -9.92 6.42
N LEU A 292 -23.38 -11.08 6.27
CA LEU A 292 -21.93 -11.15 6.07
C LEU A 292 -21.50 -10.49 4.77
N HIS A 293 -22.26 -10.68 3.68
CA HIS A 293 -21.98 -10.04 2.39
C HIS A 293 -22.07 -8.52 2.50
N ALA A 294 -23.09 -7.99 3.19
CA ALA A 294 -23.22 -6.56 3.45
C ALA A 294 -22.02 -6.04 4.26
N GLN A 295 -21.60 -6.75 5.30
CA GLN A 295 -20.45 -6.36 6.12
C GLN A 295 -19.14 -6.34 5.31
N VAL A 296 -18.87 -7.37 4.50
CA VAL A 296 -17.69 -7.43 3.62
C VAL A 296 -17.72 -6.29 2.60
N SER A 297 -18.89 -6.00 2.03
CA SER A 297 -19.07 -4.89 1.10
C SER A 297 -18.73 -3.54 1.76
N THR A 298 -19.24 -3.29 2.97
CA THR A 298 -18.91 -2.08 3.73
C THR A 298 -17.41 -1.97 4.02
N PHE A 299 -16.76 -3.05 4.46
CA PHE A 299 -15.31 -3.02 4.70
C PHE A 299 -14.51 -2.76 3.42
N SER A 300 -14.87 -3.42 2.32
CA SER A 300 -14.25 -3.19 1.01
C SER A 300 -14.37 -1.73 0.57
N GLN A 301 -15.55 -1.12 0.76
CA GLN A 301 -15.76 0.29 0.44
C GLN A 301 -14.89 1.20 1.32
N THR A 302 -14.85 0.98 2.64
CA THR A 302 -14.00 1.78 3.54
C THR A 302 -12.51 1.62 3.23
N GLU A 303 -12.07 0.42 2.82
CA GLU A 303 -10.70 0.17 2.40
C GLU A 303 -10.36 0.94 1.11
N ALA A 304 -11.27 0.94 0.13
CA ALA A 304 -11.10 1.68 -1.11
C ALA A 304 -11.00 3.20 -0.85
N GLU A 305 -11.83 3.73 0.04
CA GLU A 305 -11.78 5.15 0.45
C GLU A 305 -10.45 5.49 1.14
N LEU A 306 -9.97 4.65 2.06
CA LEU A 306 -8.68 4.85 2.73
C LEU A 306 -7.50 4.77 1.76
N ARG A 307 -7.54 3.87 0.77
CA ARG A 307 -6.53 3.81 -0.30
C ARG A 307 -6.54 5.07 -1.16
N SER A 308 -7.73 5.58 -1.50
CA SER A 308 -7.88 6.83 -2.24
C SER A 308 -7.28 8.00 -1.44
N GLN A 309 -7.59 8.12 -0.15
CA GLN A 309 -6.99 9.13 0.72
C GLN A 309 -5.46 9.02 0.80
N LEU A 310 -4.93 7.80 0.93
CA LEU A 310 -3.48 7.57 0.92
C LEU A 310 -2.85 8.06 -0.39
N ASN A 311 -3.47 7.76 -1.53
CA ASN A 311 -2.97 8.21 -2.83
C ASN A 311 -2.96 9.74 -2.94
N ILE A 312 -4.02 10.41 -2.45
CA ILE A 312 -4.07 11.88 -2.38
C ILE A 312 -2.93 12.43 -1.51
N TYR A 313 -2.63 11.79 -0.37
CA TYR A 313 -1.50 12.22 0.46
C TYR A 313 -0.16 12.02 -0.24
N VAL A 314 0.03 10.91 -0.96
CA VAL A 314 1.24 10.67 -1.77
C VAL A 314 1.41 11.76 -2.83
N GLU A 315 0.34 12.12 -3.54
CA GLU A 315 0.35 13.22 -4.52
C GLU A 315 0.68 14.57 -3.87
N LYS A 316 0.09 14.86 -2.70
CA LYS A 316 0.42 16.08 -1.95
C LYS A 316 1.88 16.12 -1.49
N PHE A 317 2.44 14.99 -1.06
CA PHE A 317 3.86 14.90 -0.71
C PHE A 317 4.74 15.16 -1.92
N LYS A 318 4.42 14.56 -3.06
CA LYS A 318 5.12 14.80 -4.32
C LYS A 318 5.05 16.27 -4.71
N GLN A 319 3.90 16.92 -4.57
CA GLN A 319 3.76 18.34 -4.84
C GLN A 319 4.64 19.22 -3.94
N VAL A 320 4.75 18.89 -2.64
CA VAL A 320 5.63 19.61 -1.71
C VAL A 320 7.10 19.37 -2.06
N GLU A 321 7.47 18.15 -2.40
CA GLU A 321 8.81 17.79 -2.87
C GLU A 321 9.17 18.55 -4.15
N ASP A 322 8.29 18.58 -5.14
CA ASP A 322 8.47 19.33 -6.39
C ASP A 322 8.62 20.84 -6.12
N THR A 323 7.82 21.39 -5.20
CA THR A 323 7.92 22.80 -4.79
C THR A 323 9.24 23.09 -4.08
N LEU A 324 9.68 22.19 -3.20
CA LEU A 324 10.95 22.30 -2.50
C LEU A 324 12.12 22.27 -3.48
N ASN A 325 12.11 21.34 -4.44
CA ASN A 325 13.13 21.23 -5.47
C ASN A 325 13.17 22.49 -6.35
N ASN A 326 12.01 22.96 -6.83
CA ASN A 326 11.92 24.22 -7.58
C ASN A 326 12.45 25.41 -6.76
N SER A 327 12.17 25.45 -5.45
CA SER A 327 12.68 26.52 -4.58
C SER A 327 14.19 26.44 -4.38
N ASN A 328 14.75 25.23 -4.27
CA ASN A 328 16.19 25.02 -4.18
C ASN A 328 16.90 25.48 -5.46
N ASP A 329 16.35 25.16 -6.63
CA ASP A 329 16.89 25.62 -7.91
C ASP A 329 16.87 27.15 -8.00
N LEU A 330 15.77 27.78 -7.56
CA LEU A 330 15.67 29.24 -7.51
C LEU A 330 16.68 29.87 -6.54
N PHE A 331 16.95 29.24 -5.40
CA PHE A 331 18.00 29.70 -4.49
C PHE A 331 19.39 29.57 -5.11
N LEU A 332 19.65 28.50 -5.86
CA LEU A 332 20.91 28.32 -6.58
C LEU A 332 21.09 29.37 -7.67
N THR A 333 20.04 29.69 -8.43
CA THR A 333 20.11 30.77 -9.44
C THR A 333 20.34 32.12 -8.78
N PHE A 334 19.60 32.46 -7.72
CA PHE A 334 19.84 33.72 -6.99
C PHE A 334 21.25 33.80 -6.41
N ARG A 335 21.79 32.70 -5.89
CA ARG A 335 23.16 32.67 -5.37
C ARG A 335 24.17 32.93 -6.50
N LYS A 336 23.96 32.32 -7.67
CA LYS A 336 24.79 32.52 -8.86
C LYS A 336 24.72 33.97 -9.34
N GLU A 337 23.52 34.53 -9.46
CA GLU A 337 23.29 35.93 -9.85
C GLU A 337 23.92 36.92 -8.85
N MET A 338 23.79 36.68 -7.54
CA MET A 338 24.46 37.50 -6.52
C MET A 338 25.99 37.44 -6.65
N GLU A 339 26.55 36.27 -6.96
CA GLU A 339 27.99 36.11 -7.16
C GLU A 339 28.47 36.82 -8.44
N GLU A 340 27.70 36.72 -9.53
CA GLU A 340 27.95 37.45 -10.79
C GLU A 340 27.86 38.96 -10.59
N MET A 341 26.82 39.43 -9.88
CA MET A 341 26.68 40.84 -9.54
C MET A 341 27.85 41.33 -8.67
N SER A 342 28.28 40.56 -7.67
CA SER A 342 29.44 40.91 -6.85
C SER A 342 30.74 40.96 -7.67
N LYS A 343 30.92 40.03 -8.63
CA LYS A 343 32.04 40.07 -9.58
C LYS A 343 31.97 41.30 -10.50
N LYS A 344 30.78 41.64 -11.01
CA LYS A 344 30.55 42.83 -11.84
C LYS A 344 30.86 44.12 -11.06
N THR A 345 30.39 44.25 -9.82
CA THR A 345 30.73 45.38 -8.94
C THR A 345 32.24 45.52 -8.78
N LYS A 346 32.95 44.43 -8.46
CA LYS A 346 34.43 44.48 -8.34
C LYS A 346 35.14 44.85 -9.64
N ARG A 347 34.62 44.46 -10.80
CA ARG A 347 35.17 44.86 -12.11
C ARG A 347 34.97 46.35 -12.35
N LEU A 348 33.76 46.85 -12.14
CA LEU A 348 33.44 48.27 -12.29
C LEU A 348 34.24 49.15 -11.31
N GLU A 349 34.45 48.70 -10.06
CA GLU A 349 35.31 49.40 -9.09
C GLU A 349 36.76 49.51 -9.59
N LYS A 350 37.31 48.44 -10.18
CA LYS A 350 38.66 48.44 -10.77
C LYS A 350 38.75 49.37 -11.99
N GLU A 351 37.76 49.31 -12.87
CA GLU A 351 37.69 50.17 -14.06
C GLU A 351 37.57 51.64 -13.67
N ASN A 352 36.71 51.97 -12.69
CA ASN A 352 36.55 53.33 -12.18
C ASN A 352 37.86 53.85 -11.56
N LEU A 353 38.55 53.02 -10.76
CA LEU A 353 39.87 53.36 -10.24
C LEU A 353 40.90 53.58 -11.36
N ALA A 354 40.88 52.76 -12.42
CA ALA A 354 41.77 52.92 -13.57
C ALA A 354 41.47 54.22 -14.34
N LEU A 355 40.20 54.54 -14.56
CA LEU A 355 39.77 55.80 -15.18
C LEU A 355 40.18 57.01 -14.35
N SER A 356 40.04 56.96 -13.02
CA SER A 356 40.54 58.00 -12.11
C SER A 356 42.04 58.19 -12.26
N ARG A 357 42.83 57.10 -12.24
CA ARG A 357 44.29 57.17 -12.45
C ARG A 357 44.67 57.72 -13.83
N LYS A 358 43.94 57.32 -14.88
CA LYS A 358 44.13 57.85 -16.24
C LYS A 358 43.83 59.34 -16.28
N SER A 359 42.72 59.78 -15.69
CA SER A 359 42.37 61.20 -15.56
C SER A 359 43.42 62.00 -14.80
N GLU A 360 43.91 61.49 -13.66
CA GLU A 360 45.00 62.12 -12.90
C GLU A 360 46.29 62.25 -13.73
N THR A 361 46.60 61.21 -14.52
CA THR A 361 47.79 61.19 -15.38
C THR A 361 47.64 62.19 -16.53
N THR A 362 46.49 62.22 -17.21
CA THR A 362 46.23 63.19 -18.28
C THR A 362 46.23 64.62 -17.75
N ASN A 363 45.68 64.85 -16.54
CA ASN A 363 45.71 66.16 -15.89
C ASN A 363 47.16 66.58 -15.56
N ARG A 364 48.00 65.65 -15.10
CA ARG A 364 49.42 65.90 -14.86
C ARG A 364 50.15 66.27 -16.15
N ASN A 365 49.98 65.49 -17.22
CA ASN A 365 50.61 65.76 -18.51
C ASN A 365 50.14 67.08 -19.12
N LEU A 366 48.85 67.43 -18.96
CA LEU A 366 48.30 68.70 -19.41
C LEU A 366 48.92 69.89 -18.66
N LEU A 367 49.14 69.76 -17.34
CA LEU A 367 49.85 70.76 -16.55
C LEU A 367 51.30 70.91 -17.01
N GLU A 368 52.01 69.81 -17.23
CA GLU A 368 53.39 69.81 -17.72
C GLU A 368 53.50 70.49 -19.10
N MET A 369 52.64 70.11 -20.06
CA MET A 369 52.59 70.78 -21.37
C MET A 369 52.24 72.28 -21.25
N ALA A 370 51.35 72.66 -20.32
CA ALA A 370 51.03 74.07 -20.08
C ALA A 370 52.22 74.84 -19.50
N GLU A 371 53.00 74.22 -18.61
CA GLU A 371 54.24 74.76 -18.06
C GLU A 371 55.33 74.89 -19.13
N GLU A 372 55.53 73.87 -19.97
CA GLU A 372 56.45 73.88 -21.12
C GLU A 372 56.08 74.96 -22.13
N ARG A 373 54.80 75.05 -22.52
CA ARG A 373 54.31 76.12 -23.40
C ARG A 373 54.57 77.50 -22.79
N THR A 374 54.34 77.66 -21.49
CA THR A 374 54.62 78.92 -20.79
C THR A 374 56.12 79.24 -20.79
N ARG A 375 56.97 78.23 -20.65
CA ARG A 375 58.43 78.36 -20.72
C ARG A 375 58.88 78.77 -22.13
N HIS A 376 58.43 78.08 -23.18
CA HIS A 376 58.74 78.43 -24.57
C HIS A 376 58.22 79.81 -24.95
N GLN A 377 57.03 80.20 -24.47
CA GLN A 377 56.50 81.54 -24.68
C GLN A 377 57.43 82.61 -24.06
N LYS A 378 57.92 82.39 -22.83
CA LYS A 378 58.92 83.27 -22.21
C LYS A 378 60.23 83.30 -23.01
N GLU A 379 60.72 82.16 -23.45
CA GLU A 379 61.95 82.06 -24.27
C GLU A 379 61.78 82.82 -25.60
N LEU A 380 60.68 82.62 -26.32
CA LEU A 380 60.33 83.36 -27.54
C LEU A 380 60.24 84.87 -27.29
N GLU A 381 59.63 85.31 -26.19
CA GLU A 381 59.60 86.72 -25.82
C GLU A 381 61.01 87.28 -25.55
N THR A 382 61.89 86.51 -24.91
CA THR A 382 63.29 86.93 -24.73
C THR A 382 64.06 87.01 -26.04
N LEU A 383 63.87 86.05 -26.96
CA LEU A 383 64.47 86.08 -28.29
C LEU A 383 63.93 87.24 -29.12
N LYS A 384 62.62 87.49 -29.10
CA LYS A 384 62.01 88.67 -29.73
C LYS A 384 62.59 89.97 -29.19
N LYS A 385 62.77 90.10 -27.88
CA LYS A 385 63.44 91.28 -27.27
C LYS A 385 64.89 91.43 -27.74
N LYS A 386 65.67 90.34 -27.81
CA LYS A 386 67.03 90.35 -28.34
C LYS A 386 67.06 90.72 -29.82
N ASN A 387 66.14 90.19 -30.62
CA ASN A 387 66.02 90.48 -32.05
C ASN A 387 65.64 91.95 -32.28
N LEU A 388 64.62 92.47 -31.58
CA LEU A 388 64.30 93.92 -31.61
C LEU A 388 65.50 94.80 -31.23
N LYS A 389 66.32 94.37 -30.26
CA LYS A 389 67.54 95.09 -29.90
C LYS A 389 68.60 95.02 -31.01
N LEU A 390 68.78 93.85 -31.63
CA LEU A 390 69.66 93.69 -32.79
C LEU A 390 69.18 94.52 -33.98
N GLU A 391 67.90 94.47 -34.32
CA GLU A 391 67.29 95.33 -35.34
C GLU A 391 67.48 96.82 -35.02
N SER A 392 67.30 97.22 -33.75
CA SER A 392 67.54 98.60 -33.33
C SER A 392 69.01 99.00 -33.52
N ILE A 393 69.96 98.10 -33.22
CA ILE A 393 71.39 98.32 -33.45
C ILE A 393 71.68 98.36 -34.95
N CYS A 394 71.16 97.44 -35.76
CA CYS A 394 71.31 97.44 -37.21
C CYS A 394 70.75 98.72 -37.84
N ARG A 395 69.56 99.17 -37.42
CA ARG A 395 68.98 100.44 -37.86
C ARG A 395 69.83 101.64 -37.43
N ALA A 396 70.39 101.63 -36.22
CA ALA A 396 71.29 102.68 -35.74
C ALA A 396 72.60 102.72 -36.54
N LEU A 397 73.21 101.55 -36.78
CA LEU A 397 74.42 101.39 -37.59
C LEU A 397 74.16 101.74 -39.07
N GLN A 398 73.01 101.39 -39.64
CA GLN A 398 72.61 101.81 -40.99
C GLN A 398 72.35 103.31 -41.06
N LYS A 399 71.75 103.91 -40.03
CA LYS A 399 71.59 105.35 -39.95
C LYS A 399 72.96 106.02 -39.90
N GLU A 400 73.89 105.53 -39.10
CA GLU A 400 75.27 106.03 -39.06
C GLU A 400 76.01 105.81 -40.39
N ARG A 401 75.90 104.64 -41.01
CA ARG A 401 76.41 104.34 -42.36
C ARG A 401 75.86 105.31 -43.38
N ASN A 402 74.55 105.53 -43.44
CA ASN A 402 73.93 106.50 -44.35
C ASN A 402 74.34 107.94 -44.03
N THR A 403 74.58 108.27 -42.76
CA THR A 403 75.09 109.59 -42.37
C THR A 403 76.54 109.78 -42.82
N LEU A 404 77.36 108.72 -42.75
CA LEU A 404 78.73 108.69 -43.26
C LEU A 404 78.77 108.67 -44.80
N GLU A 405 77.88 107.91 -45.44
CA GLU A 405 77.70 107.83 -46.89
C GLU A 405 77.21 109.17 -47.44
N ASN A 406 76.32 109.87 -46.74
CA ASN A 406 75.90 111.24 -47.09
C ASN A 406 76.97 112.29 -46.77
N ARG A 407 77.85 112.07 -45.77
CA ARG A 407 79.03 112.93 -45.55
C ARG A 407 80.09 112.71 -46.64
N LEU A 408 80.30 111.47 -47.06
CA LEU A 408 81.16 111.10 -48.20
C LEU A 408 80.61 111.63 -49.53
N ARG A 409 79.28 111.59 -49.74
CA ARG A 409 78.62 112.22 -50.89
C ARG A 409 78.63 113.75 -50.87
N ALA A 410 78.82 114.38 -49.71
CA ALA A 410 78.85 115.83 -49.56
C ALA A 410 80.25 116.45 -49.78
N GLU A 411 81.30 115.64 -49.94
CA GLU A 411 82.70 116.10 -50.13
C GLU A 411 83.35 115.64 -51.45
N GLY A 412 82.59 115.24 -52.48
CA GLY A 412 83.16 115.00 -53.81
C GLY A 412 82.16 114.77 -54.95
N GLU A 413 82.19 115.64 -55.96
CA GLU A 413 81.70 115.39 -57.32
C GLU A 413 82.78 114.64 -58.13
N GLU A 414 82.47 113.47 -58.72
CA GLU A 414 82.75 113.10 -60.14
C GLU A 414 82.37 111.64 -60.48
N LEU A 415 81.77 111.49 -61.68
CA LEU A 415 81.95 110.50 -62.76
C LEU A 415 81.86 108.95 -62.60
N LEU A 416 81.09 108.40 -63.57
CA LEU A 416 81.22 107.16 -64.38
C LEU A 416 80.74 105.78 -63.90
N GLU A 417 79.83 105.24 -64.74
CA GLU A 417 79.79 103.92 -65.42
C GLU A 417 80.65 102.76 -64.87
N ASP A 418 80.06 101.57 -64.69
CA ASP A 418 80.30 100.39 -65.55
C ASP A 418 79.52 99.14 -65.04
N ASP A 419 79.19 98.28 -65.99
CA ASP A 419 78.50 96.99 -65.91
C ASP A 419 79.19 95.96 -64.99
N GLY A 420 78.42 94.96 -64.52
CA GLY A 420 78.96 93.89 -63.68
C GLY A 420 77.96 92.84 -63.26
N ASP A 421 77.46 92.13 -64.27
CA ASP A 421 76.84 90.81 -64.24
C ASP A 421 77.50 89.82 -63.24
N SER A 422 76.70 89.06 -62.49
CA SER A 422 77.07 87.73 -61.99
C SER A 422 75.83 87.03 -61.43
N GLU A 423 75.30 86.17 -62.29
CA GLU A 423 74.34 85.12 -62.00
C GLU A 423 74.87 84.10 -60.97
N ASP A 424 73.89 83.34 -60.48
CA ASP A 424 73.94 81.91 -60.18
C ASP A 424 74.63 81.43 -58.89
N TYR A 425 73.85 80.74 -58.06
CA TYR A 425 73.95 79.28 -57.91
C TYR A 425 72.70 78.82 -57.15
N GLU A 426 71.74 78.28 -57.90
CA GLU A 426 70.92 77.16 -57.44
C GLU A 426 71.84 76.00 -57.03
N GLU A 427 71.49 75.29 -55.96
CA GLU A 427 71.58 73.83 -56.03
C GLU A 427 70.46 73.19 -55.20
N ASP A 428 69.74 72.40 -55.97
CA ASP A 428 68.65 71.50 -55.71
C ASP A 428 69.15 70.22 -55.03
N SER A 429 68.25 69.48 -54.39
CA SER A 429 68.32 68.01 -54.34
C SER A 429 67.04 67.47 -53.72
N GLU A 430 66.11 67.22 -54.63
CA GLU A 430 65.22 66.07 -54.68
C GLU A 430 65.89 64.79 -54.13
N ASP A 431 65.15 63.91 -53.43
CA ASP A 431 64.51 62.75 -54.08
C ASP A 431 64.10 61.61 -53.11
N LEU A 432 63.01 60.93 -53.51
CA LEU A 432 62.63 59.51 -53.34
C LEU A 432 62.22 59.00 -51.93
N ASP A 433 60.98 58.53 -51.73
CA ASP A 433 60.33 57.28 -52.21
C ASP A 433 60.62 56.06 -51.33
N GLU A 434 59.59 55.53 -50.67
CA GLU A 434 59.10 54.15 -50.78
C GLU A 434 58.13 53.82 -49.63
N GLY A 435 57.04 53.13 -49.96
CA GLY A 435 56.10 52.60 -48.99
C GLY A 435 56.63 51.40 -48.20
N SER A 436 55.97 51.10 -47.09
CA SER A 436 55.80 49.72 -46.62
C SER A 436 54.69 49.65 -45.58
N GLU A 437 53.88 48.61 -45.75
CA GLU A 437 52.86 48.08 -44.87
C GLU A 437 53.41 47.76 -43.48
N GLU A 438 52.52 47.78 -42.47
CA GLU A 438 52.18 46.63 -41.59
C GLU A 438 51.63 47.12 -40.24
N GLY A 439 50.44 46.61 -39.90
CA GLY A 439 50.09 46.17 -38.54
C GLY A 439 49.63 47.22 -37.53
N SER A 440 48.33 47.24 -37.25
CA SER A 440 47.82 46.78 -35.94
C SER A 440 46.30 46.86 -35.89
N ASP A 441 45.73 45.72 -35.54
CA ASP A 441 44.34 45.40 -35.23
C ASP A 441 43.68 46.35 -34.22
N ASP A 442 42.35 46.49 -34.26
CA ASP A 442 41.45 45.81 -33.30
C ASP A 442 39.98 46.22 -33.54
N GLU A 443 39.09 45.30 -33.21
CA GLU A 443 37.84 44.97 -33.91
C GLU A 443 36.65 45.93 -33.77
N GLY A 444 35.88 46.05 -34.86
CA GLY A 444 34.53 46.59 -34.90
C GLY A 444 33.52 45.46 -35.12
N ASP A 445 32.60 45.35 -34.17
CA ASP A 445 31.30 44.65 -34.21
C ASP A 445 30.58 44.88 -35.55
N GLU A 446 30.07 43.83 -36.17
CA GLU A 446 28.79 43.90 -36.91
C GLU A 446 28.13 42.52 -37.04
N ASP A 447 26.83 42.53 -36.72
CA ASP A 447 25.86 41.45 -36.70
C ASP A 447 25.79 40.64 -38.00
N THR A 448 25.47 39.34 -37.90
CA THR A 448 24.65 38.69 -38.93
C THR A 448 23.83 37.54 -38.34
N GLU A 449 22.52 37.62 -38.59
CA GLU A 449 21.53 36.58 -38.32
C GLU A 449 21.57 35.40 -39.30
N GLU A 450 20.82 34.37 -38.90
CA GLU A 450 19.98 33.48 -39.70
C GLU A 450 20.35 32.00 -39.89
N GLU A 451 19.33 31.22 -39.50
CA GLU A 451 18.80 29.97 -40.04
C GLU A 451 19.72 28.78 -40.30
N ASN A 452 19.51 27.75 -39.46
CA ASN A 452 19.94 26.39 -39.74
C ASN A 452 18.70 25.54 -40.06
N SER A 453 18.53 25.21 -41.34
CA SER A 453 17.54 24.25 -41.84
C SER A 453 18.20 22.93 -42.27
N ALA A 454 17.39 21.88 -42.18
CA ALA A 454 17.73 20.48 -42.16
C ALA A 454 18.48 19.93 -43.38
N ALA A 455 19.29 18.88 -43.17
CA ALA A 455 19.01 17.51 -43.62
C ALA A 455 20.30 16.68 -43.63
N ASP A 456 20.30 15.52 -42.97
CA ASP A 456 20.93 14.35 -43.57
C ASP A 456 20.26 13.05 -43.11
N HIS A 457 20.13 12.12 -44.04
CA HIS A 457 19.43 10.84 -43.94
C HIS A 457 20.38 9.75 -44.50
N PRO A 458 20.05 8.44 -44.40
CA PRO A 458 20.67 7.48 -43.49
C PRO A 458 21.42 6.34 -44.20
N LEU A 459 22.06 5.41 -43.46
CA LEU A 459 22.07 3.96 -43.81
C LEU A 459 22.67 3.06 -42.70
N HIS A 460 21.84 2.13 -42.21
CA HIS A 460 22.05 0.69 -41.90
C HIS A 460 23.33 0.25 -41.15
N HIS A 461 23.31 -0.64 -40.13
CA HIS A 461 22.71 -1.98 -40.14
C HIS A 461 22.81 -2.68 -38.75
N HIS A 462 21.76 -3.46 -38.44
CA HIS A 462 21.62 -4.69 -37.62
C HIS A 462 22.12 -4.87 -36.17
N GLN A 463 21.09 -5.15 -35.36
CA GLN A 463 21.02 -5.93 -34.11
C GLN A 463 21.38 -7.42 -34.33
N PRO A 464 21.68 -8.19 -33.27
CA PRO A 464 20.58 -8.95 -32.67
C PRO A 464 20.63 -9.11 -31.13
N GLN A 465 19.46 -9.42 -30.60
CA GLN A 465 19.13 -9.76 -29.21
C GLN A 465 19.76 -11.08 -28.75
N GLN A 466 19.98 -11.26 -27.44
CA GLN A 466 19.29 -12.29 -26.61
C GLN A 466 19.78 -12.40 -25.14
N LYS A 467 18.77 -12.58 -24.26
CA LYS A 467 18.64 -13.47 -23.07
C LYS A 467 19.49 -13.33 -21.80
N LEU A 468 18.74 -13.41 -20.69
CA LEU A 468 19.06 -13.67 -19.28
C LEU A 468 20.05 -14.82 -19.03
N PRO A 469 20.66 -14.84 -17.83
CA PRO A 469 20.39 -15.96 -16.93
C PRO A 469 20.19 -15.58 -15.44
N SER A 470 19.60 -16.54 -14.75
CA SER A 470 19.43 -16.70 -13.30
C SER A 470 20.74 -16.93 -12.53
N GLY A 471 20.81 -16.48 -11.27
CA GLY A 471 21.84 -16.92 -10.32
C GLY A 471 21.67 -16.33 -8.92
N ALA A 472 21.58 -17.21 -7.92
CA ALA A 472 21.46 -16.93 -6.49
C ALA A 472 22.75 -16.37 -5.87
N GLY A 473 22.65 -15.69 -4.72
CA GLY A 473 23.81 -15.36 -3.90
C GLY A 473 23.51 -14.37 -2.77
N ALA A 474 23.89 -14.75 -1.56
CA ALA A 474 23.59 -14.11 -0.28
C ALA A 474 24.38 -12.81 0.01
N GLY A 475 23.92 -12.08 1.04
CA GLY A 475 24.82 -11.41 2.00
C GLY A 475 24.70 -9.89 2.16
N GLY A 476 24.21 -9.49 3.34
CA GLY A 476 24.96 -8.63 4.27
C GLY A 476 25.02 -7.11 4.06
N GLY A 477 24.56 -6.37 5.10
CA GLY A 477 25.00 -5.01 5.48
C GLY A 477 24.51 -3.88 4.56
N GLY A 478 24.13 -2.69 5.00
CA GLY A 478 24.33 -1.99 6.27
C GLY A 478 24.57 -0.50 5.92
N GLY A 479 23.81 0.40 6.55
CA GLY A 479 24.01 1.87 6.52
C GLY A 479 23.58 2.56 5.21
N GLY A 480 23.05 3.77 5.18
CA GLY A 480 22.89 4.80 6.21
C GLY A 480 22.49 6.13 5.53
N GLY A 481 22.06 7.11 6.34
CA GLY A 481 21.83 8.51 5.97
C GLY A 481 20.43 8.79 5.40
N GLY A 482 19.56 9.59 6.02
CA GLY A 482 19.80 10.91 6.63
C GLY A 482 19.66 11.96 5.51
N ALA A 483 18.98 13.09 5.60
CA ALA A 483 18.33 13.91 6.63
C ALA A 483 17.26 14.72 5.85
N GLY A 484 16.42 15.63 6.34
CA GLY A 484 16.21 16.39 7.57
C GLY A 484 15.00 17.30 7.23
N ASP A 485 14.07 17.58 8.15
CA ASP A 485 14.06 18.81 8.97
C ASP A 485 14.02 20.10 8.08
N LEU A 486 13.13 21.09 8.25
CA LEU A 486 12.67 21.70 9.49
C LEU A 486 11.60 22.80 9.21
N VAL A 487 10.64 22.93 10.13
CA VAL A 487 10.10 24.19 10.72
C VAL A 487 9.12 25.14 9.98
N LYS A 488 7.88 25.12 10.53
CA LYS A 488 6.98 26.20 11.04
C LYS A 488 6.84 27.53 10.27
N LYS A 489 5.59 27.92 9.99
CA LYS A 489 4.76 28.84 10.83
C LYS A 489 3.43 29.22 10.16
N ASN A 490 2.38 29.22 10.99
CA ASN A 490 1.18 30.07 11.07
C ASN A 490 0.66 30.84 9.82
N GLY A 491 -0.65 30.73 9.56
CA GLY A 491 -1.37 31.71 8.76
C GLY A 491 -2.83 31.38 8.48
N THR A 492 -3.73 32.20 9.00
CA THR A 492 -5.19 32.11 9.11
C THR A 492 -5.95 32.39 7.80
N ALA A 493 -6.97 31.56 7.46
CA ALA A 493 -8.26 31.78 6.72
C ALA A 493 -8.32 32.63 5.40
N PRO A 494 -9.46 32.66 4.64
CA PRO A 494 -10.45 31.64 4.21
C PRO A 494 -10.55 31.56 2.64
N PRO A 495 -11.37 30.70 2.01
CA PRO A 495 -11.69 30.86 0.59
C PRO A 495 -13.06 31.52 0.36
N GLN A 496 -13.04 32.49 -0.55
CA GLN A 496 -14.20 33.17 -1.14
C GLN A 496 -14.87 32.34 -2.24
N THR A 497 -16.17 32.60 -2.33
CA THR A 497 -17.18 32.26 -3.31
C THR A 497 -16.80 32.50 -4.78
N GLN A 498 -17.07 31.51 -5.66
CA GLN A 498 -17.38 31.72 -7.09
C GLN A 498 -18.57 30.81 -7.43
N GLN A 499 -19.80 31.33 -7.46
CA GLN A 499 -20.53 31.78 -8.66
C GLN A 499 -20.46 30.81 -9.85
N ALA A 500 -21.43 29.89 -9.90
CA ALA A 500 -21.84 29.19 -11.12
C ALA A 500 -22.92 30.01 -11.84
N LYS A 501 -22.65 30.39 -13.09
CA LYS A 501 -23.63 31.00 -14.01
C LYS A 501 -24.32 29.93 -14.85
N LEU A 502 -25.61 30.18 -15.05
CA LEU A 502 -26.58 29.40 -15.79
C LEU A 502 -26.24 29.22 -17.28
N GLY A 503 -26.62 28.06 -17.80
CA GLY A 503 -26.93 27.84 -19.22
C GLY A 503 -28.18 26.96 -19.32
N GLN A 504 -29.32 27.59 -19.63
CA GLN A 504 -30.57 26.93 -20.03
C GLN A 504 -30.42 26.34 -21.44
N ASN A 505 -31.03 25.16 -21.69
CA ASN A 505 -32.10 24.99 -22.69
C ASN A 505 -32.40 23.51 -22.94
N GLY A 506 -33.69 23.17 -23.08
CA GLY A 506 -34.12 21.94 -23.74
C GLY A 506 -35.12 21.11 -22.96
N ALA A 507 -36.37 21.60 -22.87
CA ALA A 507 -37.52 20.79 -22.52
C ALA A 507 -37.77 19.69 -23.58
N LEU A 508 -38.28 18.54 -23.13
CA LEU A 508 -39.43 17.79 -23.70
C LEU A 508 -39.56 16.44 -22.96
N SER A 509 -40.56 16.34 -22.08
CA SER A 509 -41.26 15.09 -21.70
C SER A 509 -42.41 14.88 -22.71
N PRO A 510 -43.11 13.72 -22.79
CA PRO A 510 -43.40 12.77 -21.70
C PRO A 510 -43.42 11.27 -22.08
N ALA A 511 -43.24 10.37 -21.10
CA ALA A 511 -43.77 9.00 -21.17
C ALA A 511 -43.87 8.38 -19.77
N GLU A 512 -45.06 8.45 -19.18
CA GLU A 512 -45.49 7.59 -18.07
C GLU A 512 -45.66 6.15 -18.59
N LEU A 513 -44.98 5.18 -17.98
CA LEU A 513 -45.34 3.77 -18.09
C LEU A 513 -45.10 3.03 -16.77
N GLY A 514 -46.20 2.60 -16.16
CA GLY A 514 -46.27 1.54 -15.15
C GLY A 514 -47.43 1.79 -14.16
N PRO A 515 -48.05 0.76 -13.55
CA PRO A 515 -47.97 -0.69 -13.79
C PRO A 515 -49.36 -1.35 -14.03
N ALA A 516 -49.39 -2.52 -14.66
CA ALA A 516 -50.58 -3.38 -14.73
C ALA A 516 -50.54 -4.48 -13.66
N PRO A 517 -51.69 -4.83 -13.02
CA PRO A 517 -51.78 -5.90 -12.03
C PRO A 517 -52.25 -7.24 -12.63
N VAL A 518 -51.77 -8.32 -12.00
CA VAL A 518 -52.40 -9.62 -11.65
C VAL A 518 -53.61 -10.12 -12.48
N GLN A 519 -53.50 -11.32 -13.07
CA GLN A 519 -54.35 -12.53 -12.85
C GLN A 519 -54.31 -13.50 -14.05
N ALA A 520 -53.83 -14.73 -13.81
CA ALA A 520 -54.43 -16.03 -14.17
C ALA A 520 -53.50 -17.15 -13.68
#